data_AF-A0A9Q3EV38-F1
#
_entry.id   AF-A0A9Q3EV38-F1
#
_cell.length_a   1.000
_cell.length_b   1.000
_cell.length_c   1.000
_cell.angle_alpha   90.00
_cell.angle_beta   90.00
_cell.angle_gamma   90.00
#
_symmetry.space_group_name_H-M   'P 1'
#
loop_
_entity.id
_entity.type
_entity.pdbx_description
1 polymer ?
#
loop_
_entity_poly.entity_id
_entity_poly.type
_entity_poly.pdbx_seq_one_letter_code
_entity_poly.pdbx_strand_id
1 'polypeptide(L)'
;MLQQEKLLKCWKKDRTLNFQLILKKYLVDIHPAASSSDLLLDKVRHDANHSMNDAFEYDKKKCHITHKTPEFKVGDLILVYNLNLNNMKVPKQLKDSFSGQFIIKALHGTNAVQVELSRELENKHPTFPVSLVKHYTSSDKELFPLRNETPLEVPPLDQSEETKVLKVLKEIRLRGKNEREYLVRYRNLQHQDEWIVAERIPDSQKFLRRFRHQIRPICQ
;
A
#
# COMPACT_ATOMS: atom_id res chain seq x y z
N MET A 1 35.54 70.49 -12.67
CA MET A 1 35.41 69.34 -11.74
C MET A 1 34.84 69.74 -10.37
N LEU A 2 35.43 70.72 -9.66
CA LEU A 2 35.02 71.08 -8.29
C LEU A 2 33.59 71.66 -8.13
N GLN A 3 33.05 72.34 -9.16
CA GLN A 3 31.72 72.95 -9.13
C GLN A 3 30.59 71.91 -9.30
N GLN A 4 30.83 70.86 -10.09
CA GLN A 4 29.85 69.80 -10.33
C GLN A 4 29.70 68.87 -9.12
N GLU A 5 30.78 68.60 -8.38
CA GLU A 5 30.72 67.81 -7.15
C GLU A 5 29.98 68.52 -6.00
N LYS A 6 30.12 69.85 -5.88
CA LYS A 6 29.36 70.63 -4.89
C LYS A 6 27.86 70.65 -5.20
N LEU A 7 27.48 70.79 -6.47
CA LEU A 7 26.09 70.71 -6.90
C LEU A 7 25.50 69.31 -6.71
N LEU A 8 26.26 68.24 -6.97
CA LEU A 8 25.80 66.86 -6.71
C LEU A 8 25.64 66.56 -5.21
N LYS A 9 26.49 67.11 -4.35
CA LYS A 9 26.39 66.97 -2.89
C LYS A 9 25.22 67.76 -2.31
N CYS A 10 24.96 68.98 -2.77
CA CYS A 10 23.76 69.75 -2.40
C CYS A 10 22.48 69.05 -2.89
N TRP A 11 22.45 68.58 -4.13
CA TRP A 11 21.27 67.92 -4.69
C TRP A 11 20.96 66.55 -4.05
N LYS A 12 21.98 65.80 -3.61
CA LYS A 12 21.79 64.58 -2.81
C LYS A 12 21.29 64.89 -1.40
N LYS A 13 21.78 65.96 -0.76
CA LYS A 13 21.39 66.36 0.60
C LYS A 13 19.94 66.85 0.67
N ASP A 14 19.51 67.63 -0.32
CA ASP A 14 18.13 68.14 -0.42
C ASP A 14 17.12 67.03 -0.71
N ARG A 15 17.51 66.00 -1.49
CA ARG A 15 16.63 64.85 -1.75
C ARG A 15 16.42 63.97 -0.52
N THR A 16 17.46 63.78 0.30
CA THR A 16 17.34 63.02 1.55
C THR A 16 16.55 63.75 2.64
N LEU A 17 16.67 65.07 2.72
CA LEU A 17 15.88 65.89 3.66
C LEU A 17 14.40 65.92 3.27
N ASN A 18 14.09 66.04 1.98
CA ASN A 18 12.70 65.98 1.50
C ASN A 18 12.08 64.58 1.68
N PHE A 19 12.84 63.49 1.46
CA PHE A 19 12.31 62.13 1.67
C PHE A 19 11.95 61.84 3.13
N GLN A 20 12.79 62.26 4.09
CA GLN A 20 12.48 62.09 5.51
C GLN A 20 11.32 62.97 5.97
N LEU A 21 11.18 64.18 5.43
CA LEU A 21 10.03 65.06 5.70
C LEU A 21 8.73 64.53 5.09
N ILE A 22 8.78 63.93 3.89
CA ILE A 22 7.63 63.31 3.23
C ILE A 22 7.19 62.07 4.00
N LEU A 23 8.11 61.19 4.43
CA LEU A 23 7.77 60.02 5.26
C LEU A 23 7.19 60.41 6.64
N LYS A 24 7.61 61.55 7.22
CA LYS A 24 6.99 62.12 8.43
C LYS A 24 5.62 62.76 8.17
N LYS A 25 5.38 63.28 6.96
CA LYS A 25 4.10 63.92 6.55
C LYS A 25 3.03 62.90 6.14
N TYR A 26 3.47 61.71 5.70
CA TYR A 26 2.65 60.52 5.48
C TYR A 26 2.85 59.47 6.59
N LEU A 27 3.30 59.90 7.77
CA LEU A 27 3.23 59.07 8.96
C LEU A 27 1.74 58.92 9.24
N VAL A 28 1.18 57.82 8.75
CA VAL A 28 -0.15 57.39 9.13
C VAL A 28 -0.14 57.40 10.65
N ASP A 29 -0.97 58.22 11.28
CA ASP A 29 -1.22 58.14 12.71
C ASP A 29 -1.91 56.79 12.94
N ILE A 30 -1.09 55.74 13.04
CA ILE A 30 -1.55 54.41 13.36
C ILE A 30 -2.14 54.54 14.75
N HIS A 31 -3.47 54.46 14.84
CA HIS A 31 -4.18 54.48 16.10
C HIS A 31 -3.49 53.48 17.05
N PRO A 32 -3.21 53.82 18.32
CA PRO A 32 -2.41 52.97 19.21
C PRO A 32 -2.93 51.53 19.32
N ALA A 33 -4.24 51.34 19.11
CA ALA A 33 -4.85 50.02 18.99
C ALA A 33 -4.34 49.19 17.78
N ALA A 34 -4.12 49.79 16.61
CA ALA A 34 -3.59 49.10 15.42
C ALA A 34 -2.12 48.68 15.62
N SER A 35 -1.29 49.52 16.24
CA SER A 35 0.07 49.13 16.65
C SER A 35 0.06 47.96 17.65
N SER A 36 -0.89 47.94 18.57
CA SER A 36 -1.04 46.82 19.51
C SER A 36 -1.54 45.53 18.85
N SER A 37 -2.38 45.63 17.80
CA SER A 37 -2.83 44.46 17.04
C SER A 37 -1.71 43.87 16.19
N ASP A 38 -0.85 44.70 15.58
CA ASP A 38 0.29 44.20 14.80
C ASP A 38 1.27 43.41 15.69
N LEU A 39 1.59 43.94 16.87
CA LEU A 39 2.40 43.23 17.86
C LEU A 39 1.74 41.94 18.34
N LEU A 40 0.42 41.94 18.51
CA LEU A 40 -0.33 40.74 18.87
C LEU A 40 -0.26 39.68 17.76
N LEU A 41 -0.45 40.09 16.50
CA LEU A 41 -0.39 39.20 15.35
C LEU A 41 1.00 38.60 15.17
N ASP A 42 2.06 39.38 15.40
CA ASP A 42 3.43 38.89 15.32
C ASP A 42 3.74 37.89 16.44
N LYS A 43 3.23 38.12 17.66
CA LYS A 43 3.30 37.12 18.74
C LYS A 43 2.56 35.84 18.39
N VAL A 44 1.32 35.95 17.90
CA VAL A 44 0.52 34.78 17.49
C VAL A 44 1.21 34.00 16.38
N ARG A 45 1.82 34.68 15.40
CA ARG A 45 2.62 34.03 14.35
C ARG A 45 3.85 33.32 14.93
N HIS A 46 4.55 33.96 15.86
CA HIS A 46 5.70 33.37 16.53
C HIS A 46 5.31 32.10 17.29
N ASP A 47 4.23 32.17 18.08
CA ASP A 47 3.72 31.04 18.85
C ASP A 47 3.22 29.91 17.94
N ALA A 48 2.54 30.23 16.84
CA ALA A 48 2.11 29.25 15.85
C ALA A 48 3.31 28.54 15.20
N ASN A 49 4.34 29.30 14.80
CA ASN A 49 5.57 28.72 14.23
C ASN A 49 6.31 27.85 15.26
N HIS A 50 6.39 28.30 16.51
CA HIS A 50 6.98 27.54 17.60
C HIS A 50 6.24 26.22 17.81
N SER A 51 4.90 26.25 17.88
CA SER A 51 4.06 25.07 18.04
C SER A 51 4.21 24.09 16.86
N MET A 52 4.28 24.60 15.63
CA MET A 52 4.52 23.76 14.44
C MET A 52 5.89 23.08 14.49
N ASN A 53 6.94 23.81 14.87
CA ASN A 53 8.28 23.27 15.01
C ASN A 53 8.38 22.24 16.14
N ASP A 54 7.76 22.50 17.29
CA ASP A 54 7.71 21.56 18.41
C ASP A 54 7.01 20.26 18.03
N ALA A 55 5.88 20.36 17.31
CA ALA A 55 5.14 19.19 16.82
C ALA A 55 6.00 18.37 15.85
N PHE A 56 6.68 19.02 14.91
CA PHE A 56 7.59 18.35 13.97
C PHE A 56 8.75 17.66 14.69
N GLU A 57 9.41 18.34 15.63
CA GLU A 57 10.51 17.77 16.40
C GLU A 57 10.06 16.62 17.30
N TYR A 58 8.86 16.72 17.89
CA TYR A 58 8.25 15.63 18.66
C TYR A 58 8.04 14.39 17.79
N ASP A 59 7.40 14.55 16.63
CA ASP A 59 7.13 13.44 15.71
C ASP A 59 8.42 12.82 15.17
N LYS A 60 9.41 13.66 14.83
CA LYS A 60 10.74 13.22 14.40
C LYS A 60 11.43 12.37 15.47
N LYS A 61 11.48 12.84 16.71
CA LYS A 61 12.07 12.07 17.83
C LYS A 61 11.35 10.76 18.06
N LYS A 62 10.02 10.79 18.11
CA LYS A 62 9.19 9.59 18.31
C LYS A 62 9.41 8.57 17.20
N CYS A 63 9.41 9.02 15.95
CA CYS A 63 9.69 8.21 14.77
C CYS A 63 11.09 7.58 14.83
N HIS A 64 12.13 8.35 15.12
CA HIS A 64 13.50 7.81 15.21
C HIS A 64 13.68 6.77 16.32
N ILE A 65 12.94 6.89 17.43
CA ILE A 65 13.01 5.92 18.53
C ILE A 65 12.32 4.60 18.14
N THR A 66 11.17 4.66 17.46
CA THR A 66 10.39 3.47 17.11
C THR A 66 10.88 2.78 15.84
N HIS A 67 11.41 3.53 14.88
CA HIS A 67 11.90 3.00 13.61
C HIS A 67 13.35 2.48 13.74
N LYS A 68 13.47 1.20 14.07
CA LYS A 68 14.70 0.45 13.83
C LYS A 68 14.63 -0.13 12.42
N THR A 69 15.45 0.37 11.51
CA THR A 69 15.58 -0.23 10.18
C THR A 69 16.36 -1.54 10.32
N PRO A 70 15.76 -2.70 10.01
CA PRO A 70 16.51 -3.95 10.02
C PRO A 70 17.57 -3.91 8.91
N GLU A 71 18.82 -4.17 9.29
CA GLU A 71 19.90 -4.35 8.32
C GLU A 71 19.82 -5.76 7.75
N PHE A 72 19.73 -5.86 6.43
CA PHE A 72 19.70 -7.13 5.70
C PHE A 72 20.99 -7.27 4.89
N LYS A 73 21.44 -8.51 4.67
CA LYS A 73 22.57 -8.83 3.79
C LYS A 73 22.10 -9.67 2.60
N VAL A 74 22.83 -9.55 1.50
CA VAL A 74 22.61 -10.42 0.34
C VAL A 74 22.90 -11.87 0.75
N GLY A 75 21.96 -12.78 0.45
CA GLY A 75 22.02 -14.17 0.87
C GLY A 75 21.23 -14.51 2.14
N ASP A 76 20.73 -13.52 2.89
CA ASP A 76 19.92 -13.79 4.08
C ASP A 76 18.57 -14.42 3.71
N LEU A 77 18.07 -15.28 4.60
CA LEU A 77 16.74 -15.84 4.53
C LEU A 77 15.74 -14.88 5.17
N ILE A 78 14.67 -14.58 4.44
CA ILE A 78 13.65 -13.62 4.87
C ILE A 78 12.25 -14.16 4.61
N LEU A 79 11.31 -13.58 5.35
CA LEU A 79 9.87 -13.76 5.22
C LEU A 79 9.26 -12.50 4.61
N VAL A 80 8.37 -12.66 3.63
CA VAL A 80 7.69 -11.52 2.95
C VAL A 80 6.23 -11.43 3.38
N TYR A 81 5.75 -10.23 3.70
CA TYR A 81 4.37 -10.01 4.14
C TYR A 81 3.35 -10.17 3.00
N ASN A 82 2.20 -10.78 3.32
CA ASN A 82 1.21 -11.24 2.34
C ASN A 82 0.20 -10.19 1.84
N LEU A 83 0.38 -8.91 2.16
CA LEU A 83 -0.58 -7.85 1.78
C LEU A 83 -0.91 -7.83 0.28
N ASN A 84 0.10 -8.11 -0.56
CA ASN A 84 0.00 -8.00 -2.01
C ASN A 84 0.11 -9.36 -2.74
N LEU A 85 0.18 -10.46 -1.99
CA LEU A 85 0.33 -11.83 -2.51
C LEU A 85 -1.04 -12.52 -2.61
N ASN A 86 -1.87 -12.04 -3.55
CA ASN A 86 -3.24 -12.53 -3.72
C ASN A 86 -3.35 -13.93 -4.36
N ASN A 87 -2.25 -14.47 -4.88
CA ASN A 87 -2.27 -15.70 -5.70
C ASN A 87 -2.33 -17.00 -4.87
N MET A 88 -2.31 -16.92 -3.53
CA MET A 88 -2.49 -18.09 -2.69
C MET A 88 -3.95 -18.55 -2.76
N LYS A 89 -4.16 -19.79 -3.19
CA LYS A 89 -5.47 -20.48 -3.32
C LYS A 89 -6.22 -20.71 -1.99
N VAL A 90 -5.65 -20.23 -0.89
CA VAL A 90 -6.14 -20.39 0.49
C VAL A 90 -7.10 -19.24 0.83
N PRO A 91 -8.18 -19.45 1.61
CA PRO A 91 -9.05 -18.36 2.06
C PRO A 91 -8.31 -17.40 3.01
N LYS A 92 -8.67 -16.10 3.00
CA LYS A 92 -7.95 -15.04 3.75
C LYS A 92 -7.73 -15.33 5.24
N GLN A 93 -8.64 -16.06 5.89
CA GLN A 93 -8.56 -16.41 7.31
C GLN A 93 -7.52 -17.50 7.61
N LEU A 94 -7.23 -18.37 6.65
CA LEU A 94 -6.24 -19.45 6.77
C LEU A 94 -4.90 -19.09 6.11
N LYS A 95 -4.78 -17.86 5.58
CA LYS A 95 -3.51 -17.38 5.04
C LYS A 95 -2.61 -16.96 6.19
N ASP A 96 -1.39 -17.46 6.17
CA ASP A 96 -0.34 -16.91 7.01
C ASP A 96 -0.16 -15.42 6.69
N SER A 97 0.29 -14.65 7.68
CA SER A 97 0.59 -13.23 7.48
C SER A 97 1.86 -13.03 6.64
N PHE A 98 2.80 -13.96 6.74
CA PHE A 98 4.05 -13.94 6.01
C PHE A 98 4.16 -15.21 5.17
N SER A 99 4.62 -15.06 3.93
CA SER A 99 4.96 -16.19 3.07
C SER A 99 6.45 -16.46 3.11
N GLY A 100 6.77 -17.75 3.13
CA GLY A 100 7.97 -18.36 2.56
C GLY A 100 9.31 -17.88 3.09
N GLN A 101 10.26 -18.81 3.20
CA GLN A 101 11.66 -18.44 3.26
C GLN A 101 12.13 -18.09 1.85
N PHE A 102 12.59 -16.85 1.66
CA PHE A 102 13.15 -16.40 0.40
C PHE A 102 14.55 -15.87 0.60
N ILE A 103 15.37 -15.98 -0.44
CA ILE A 103 16.77 -15.54 -0.42
C ILE A 103 16.85 -14.13 -1.01
N ILE A 104 17.57 -13.24 -0.34
CA ILE A 104 17.87 -11.90 -0.85
C ILE A 104 18.90 -12.00 -1.98
N LYS A 105 18.53 -11.59 -3.19
CA LYS A 105 19.45 -11.50 -4.35
C LYS A 105 20.25 -10.22 -4.37
N ALA A 106 19.61 -9.09 -4.07
CA ALA A 106 20.23 -7.78 -4.11
C ALA A 106 19.52 -6.81 -3.17
N LEU A 107 20.24 -5.77 -2.74
CA LEU A 107 19.71 -4.67 -1.95
C LEU A 107 19.70 -3.41 -2.79
N HIS A 108 18.53 -2.79 -2.91
CA HIS A 108 18.33 -1.53 -3.62
C HIS A 108 18.32 -0.39 -2.59
N GLY A 109 19.51 0.09 -2.25
CA GLY A 109 19.71 1.08 -1.20
C GLY A 109 19.30 0.56 0.18
N THR A 110 18.84 1.47 1.05
CA THR A 110 18.45 1.15 2.44
C THR A 110 16.99 0.70 2.58
N ASN A 111 16.18 0.88 1.53
CA ASN A 111 14.72 0.81 1.67
C ASN A 111 14.09 -0.37 0.94
N ALA A 112 14.79 -1.00 0.00
CA ALA A 112 14.22 -2.03 -0.85
C ALA A 112 15.15 -3.25 -0.98
N VAL A 113 14.54 -4.43 -0.98
CA VAL A 113 15.19 -5.73 -1.05
C VAL A 113 14.66 -6.48 -2.26
N GLN A 114 15.55 -7.01 -3.08
CA GLN A 114 15.20 -7.87 -4.19
C GLN A 114 15.36 -9.33 -3.79
N VAL A 115 14.31 -10.11 -4.05
CA VAL A 115 14.11 -11.44 -3.49
C VAL A 115 13.94 -12.47 -4.60
N GLU A 116 14.45 -13.67 -4.38
CA GLU A 116 14.15 -14.82 -5.23
C GLU A 116 12.76 -15.37 -4.90
N LEU A 117 11.79 -15.13 -5.79
CA LEU A 117 10.43 -15.66 -5.62
C LEU A 117 10.31 -17.07 -6.19
N SER A 118 9.52 -17.91 -5.52
CA SER A 118 9.14 -19.25 -5.99
C SER A 118 8.22 -19.17 -7.21
N ARG A 119 8.12 -20.28 -7.96
CA ARG A 119 7.30 -20.40 -9.19
C ARG A 119 5.88 -19.86 -9.06
N GLU A 120 5.22 -20.09 -7.93
CA GLU A 120 3.86 -19.63 -7.66
C GLU A 120 3.71 -18.10 -7.64
N LEU A 121 4.81 -17.39 -7.36
CA LEU A 121 4.88 -15.96 -7.18
C LEU A 121 5.70 -15.26 -8.28
N GLU A 122 6.11 -15.96 -9.34
CA GLU A 122 6.87 -15.38 -10.47
C GLU A 122 6.16 -14.21 -11.14
N ASN A 123 4.82 -14.20 -11.13
CA ASN A 123 4.01 -13.11 -11.68
C ASN A 123 4.05 -11.83 -10.82
N LYS A 124 4.67 -11.86 -9.64
CA LYS A 124 4.78 -10.71 -8.73
C LYS A 124 6.16 -10.07 -8.84
N HIS A 125 6.20 -8.77 -8.55
CA HIS A 125 7.45 -8.03 -8.58
C HIS A 125 8.39 -8.54 -7.47
N PRO A 126 9.66 -8.87 -7.77
CA PRO A 126 10.58 -9.46 -6.79
C PRO A 126 11.18 -8.46 -5.80
N THR A 127 10.94 -7.15 -5.99
CA THR A 127 11.44 -6.11 -5.08
C THR A 127 10.37 -5.72 -4.08
N PHE A 128 10.72 -5.80 -2.79
CA PHE A 128 9.87 -5.46 -1.66
C PHE A 128 10.52 -4.38 -0.80
N PRO A 129 9.73 -3.47 -0.20
CA PRO A 129 10.25 -2.55 0.80
C PRO A 129 10.64 -3.30 2.08
N VAL A 130 11.71 -2.83 2.73
CA VAL A 130 12.27 -3.38 3.99
C VAL A 130 11.21 -3.51 5.10
N SER A 131 10.20 -2.64 5.12
CA SER A 131 9.10 -2.68 6.10
C SER A 131 8.18 -3.91 5.96
N LEU A 132 8.12 -4.51 4.77
CA LEU A 132 7.30 -5.70 4.49
C LEU A 132 8.09 -6.99 4.62
N VAL A 133 9.34 -6.92 5.05
CA VAL A 133 10.27 -8.03 5.14
C VAL A 133 10.67 -8.25 6.59
N LYS A 134 10.78 -9.52 6.99
CA LYS A 134 11.32 -9.92 8.28
C LYS A 134 12.44 -10.93 8.10
N HIS A 135 13.40 -10.94 9.01
CA HIS A 135 14.39 -12.01 9.09
C HIS A 135 13.68 -13.34 9.36
N TYR A 136 14.12 -14.39 8.66
CA TYR A 136 13.69 -15.75 8.95
C TYR A 136 14.46 -16.26 10.18
N THR A 137 13.74 -16.78 11.16
CA THR A 137 14.33 -17.44 12.35
C THR A 137 13.92 -18.90 12.31
N SER A 138 14.90 -19.79 12.21
CA SER A 138 14.68 -21.23 12.34
C SER A 138 14.18 -21.57 13.75
N SER A 139 13.36 -22.61 13.88
CA SER A 139 12.90 -23.06 15.19
C SER A 139 14.07 -23.68 15.97
N ASP A 140 14.40 -23.11 17.13
CA ASP A 140 15.42 -23.64 18.02
C ASP A 140 14.94 -24.95 18.66
N LYS A 141 15.62 -26.06 18.34
CA LYS A 141 15.27 -27.40 18.82
C LYS A 141 15.49 -27.57 20.33
N GLU A 142 16.41 -26.81 20.91
CA GLU A 142 16.70 -26.84 22.35
C GLU A 142 15.60 -26.17 23.18
N LEU A 143 15.09 -25.02 22.70
CA LEU A 143 14.02 -24.29 23.36
C LEU A 143 12.65 -24.96 23.14
N PHE A 144 12.46 -25.60 21.98
CA PHE A 144 11.18 -26.21 21.59
C PHE A 144 11.34 -27.66 21.12
N PRO A 145 11.74 -28.60 22.00
CA PRO A 145 12.02 -29.98 21.62
C PRO A 145 10.79 -30.78 21.15
N LEU A 146 9.58 -30.36 21.55
CA LEU A 146 8.33 -31.01 21.10
C LEU A 146 7.88 -30.54 19.71
N ARG A 147 8.49 -29.48 19.15
CA ARG A 147 8.12 -28.93 17.86
C ARG A 147 8.82 -29.71 16.75
N ASN A 148 8.40 -30.95 16.55
CA ASN A 148 8.86 -31.75 15.41
C ASN A 148 8.13 -31.29 14.16
N GLU A 149 8.90 -30.95 13.11
CA GLU A 149 8.38 -30.75 11.75
C GLU A 149 8.00 -32.11 11.15
N THR A 150 7.04 -32.81 11.77
CA THR A 150 6.49 -34.00 11.15
C THR A 150 5.75 -33.52 9.91
N PRO A 151 6.13 -33.95 8.69
CA PRO A 151 5.33 -33.67 7.51
C PRO A 151 3.92 -34.13 7.81
N LEU A 152 2.93 -33.23 7.70
CA LEU A 152 1.54 -33.63 7.79
C LEU A 152 1.33 -34.67 6.69
N GLU A 153 1.16 -35.93 7.07
CA GLU A 153 0.74 -36.97 6.13
C GLU A 153 -0.58 -36.50 5.55
N VAL A 154 -0.53 -36.00 4.32
CA VAL A 154 -1.74 -35.65 3.59
C VAL A 154 -2.49 -36.96 3.47
N PRO A 155 -3.70 -37.08 4.04
CA PRO A 155 -4.47 -38.30 3.91
C PRO A 155 -4.61 -38.61 2.42
N PRO A 156 -4.51 -39.89 2.02
CA PRO A 156 -4.69 -40.27 0.62
C PRO A 156 -5.95 -39.60 0.09
N LEU A 157 -5.81 -38.71 -0.90
CA LEU A 157 -6.95 -38.21 -1.64
C LEU A 157 -7.52 -39.44 -2.36
N ASP A 158 -8.61 -39.98 -1.83
CA ASP A 158 -9.37 -41.03 -2.49
C ASP A 158 -9.58 -40.59 -3.93
N GLN A 159 -8.98 -41.34 -4.84
CA GLN A 159 -9.01 -41.04 -6.25
C GLN A 159 -10.47 -41.10 -6.70
N SER A 160 -10.99 -39.94 -7.10
CA SER A 160 -12.10 -39.84 -8.03
C SER A 160 -13.39 -40.55 -7.59
N GLU A 161 -14.05 -40.02 -6.56
CA GLU A 161 -15.50 -39.98 -6.67
C GLU A 161 -15.82 -39.07 -7.86
N GLU A 162 -16.36 -39.64 -8.94
CA GLU A 162 -16.81 -38.90 -10.11
C GLU A 162 -17.52 -37.62 -9.70
N THR A 163 -17.05 -36.47 -10.18
CA THR A 163 -17.49 -35.16 -9.72
C THR A 163 -18.95 -34.93 -10.11
N LYS A 164 -19.88 -35.39 -9.27
CA LYS A 164 -21.32 -35.29 -9.55
C LYS A 164 -21.74 -33.83 -9.47
N VAL A 165 -22.14 -33.29 -10.62
CA VAL A 165 -22.66 -31.93 -10.72
C VAL A 165 -24.02 -31.84 -10.01
N LEU A 166 -24.20 -30.81 -9.17
CA LEU A 166 -25.45 -30.54 -8.47
C LEU A 166 -26.34 -29.62 -9.29
N LYS A 167 -25.82 -28.45 -9.69
CA LYS A 167 -26.55 -27.45 -10.47
C LYS A 167 -25.64 -26.45 -11.17
N VAL A 168 -26.16 -25.81 -12.21
CA VAL A 168 -25.56 -24.62 -12.85
C VAL A 168 -26.14 -23.37 -12.20
N LEU A 169 -25.29 -22.43 -11.83
CA LEU A 169 -25.65 -21.21 -11.11
C LEU A 169 -25.76 -19.98 -12.01
N LYS A 170 -24.81 -19.82 -12.95
CA LYS A 170 -24.68 -18.62 -13.79
C LYS A 170 -24.16 -18.99 -15.17
N GLU A 171 -24.39 -18.11 -16.14
CA GLU A 171 -23.89 -18.17 -17.51
C GLU A 171 -23.20 -16.85 -17.85
N ILE A 172 -22.01 -16.92 -18.47
CA ILE A 172 -21.29 -15.76 -19.03
C ILE A 172 -20.94 -16.05 -20.48
N ARG A 173 -21.03 -15.02 -21.33
CA ARG A 173 -20.52 -15.05 -22.70
C ARG A 173 -19.09 -14.53 -22.72
N LEU A 174 -18.17 -15.30 -23.30
CA LEU A 174 -16.79 -14.86 -23.49
C LEU A 174 -16.74 -13.73 -24.53
N ARG A 175 -16.00 -12.65 -24.25
CA ARG A 175 -15.83 -11.56 -25.22
C ARG A 175 -15.04 -12.09 -26.43
N GLY A 176 -15.62 -11.96 -27.63
CA GLY A 176 -14.97 -12.32 -28.89
C GLY A 176 -15.14 -13.77 -29.35
N LYS A 177 -15.81 -14.62 -28.58
CA LYS A 177 -16.20 -15.99 -28.99
C LYS A 177 -17.70 -16.19 -28.81
N ASN A 178 -18.31 -17.02 -29.66
CA ASN A 178 -19.71 -17.45 -29.49
C ASN A 178 -19.87 -18.54 -28.40
N GLU A 179 -18.82 -18.79 -27.63
CA GLU A 179 -18.78 -19.77 -26.55
C GLU A 179 -19.29 -19.18 -25.24
N ARG A 180 -19.97 -20.03 -24.45
CA ARG A 180 -20.55 -19.68 -23.15
C ARG A 180 -19.90 -20.53 -22.08
N GLU A 181 -19.56 -19.89 -20.97
CA GLU A 181 -19.12 -20.58 -19.75
C GLU A 181 -20.25 -20.61 -18.72
N TYR A 182 -20.29 -21.70 -17.98
CA TYR A 182 -21.29 -21.98 -16.98
C TYR A 182 -20.62 -22.15 -15.62
N LEU A 183 -21.12 -21.46 -14.60
CA LEU A 183 -20.65 -21.64 -13.23
C LEU A 183 -21.34 -22.88 -12.65
N VAL A 184 -20.57 -23.94 -12.44
CA VAL A 184 -21.06 -25.25 -12.00
C VAL A 184 -20.83 -25.40 -10.50
N ARG A 185 -21.87 -25.82 -9.79
CA ARG A 185 -21.79 -26.25 -8.40
C ARG A 185 -21.83 -27.76 -8.31
N TYR A 186 -20.86 -28.34 -7.61
CA TYR A 186 -20.75 -29.78 -7.40
C TYR A 186 -21.55 -30.25 -6.17
N ARG A 187 -21.82 -31.56 -6.10
CA ARG A 187 -22.45 -32.18 -4.93
C ARG A 187 -21.48 -32.32 -3.77
N ASN A 188 -20.21 -32.58 -4.07
CA ASN A 188 -19.20 -32.79 -3.03
C ASN A 188 -18.79 -31.42 -2.47
N LEU A 189 -18.81 -31.28 -1.15
CA LEU A 189 -18.44 -30.03 -0.48
C LEU A 189 -16.97 -29.64 -0.68
N GLN A 190 -16.14 -30.60 -1.08
CA GLN A 190 -14.71 -30.39 -1.32
C GLN A 190 -14.43 -29.64 -2.64
N HIS A 191 -15.31 -29.75 -3.63
CA HIS A 191 -15.13 -29.07 -4.91
C HIS A 191 -15.73 -27.68 -4.87
N GLN A 192 -14.93 -26.68 -5.23
CA GLN A 192 -15.38 -25.30 -5.32
C GLN A 192 -16.20 -25.08 -6.60
N ASP A 193 -16.98 -24.00 -6.63
CA ASP A 193 -17.74 -23.62 -7.83
C ASP A 193 -16.76 -23.16 -8.93
N GLU A 194 -16.81 -23.80 -10.10
CA GLU A 194 -15.87 -23.55 -11.21
C GLU A 194 -16.61 -23.13 -12.50
N TRP A 195 -15.95 -22.27 -13.30
CA TRP A 195 -16.43 -21.86 -14.63
C TRP A 195 -15.98 -22.87 -15.68
N ILE A 196 -16.93 -23.52 -16.34
CA ILE A 196 -16.67 -24.62 -17.25
C ILE A 196 -17.50 -24.47 -18.53
N VAL A 197 -16.93 -24.91 -19.65
CA VAL A 197 -17.61 -24.96 -20.96
C VAL A 197 -18.63 -26.11 -20.98
N ALA A 198 -19.74 -25.95 -21.71
CA ALA A 198 -20.83 -26.94 -21.77
C ALA A 198 -20.38 -28.38 -22.09
N GLU A 199 -19.34 -28.56 -22.89
CA GLU A 199 -18.84 -29.86 -23.33
C GLU A 199 -18.15 -30.66 -22.22
N ARG A 200 -17.56 -29.95 -21.24
CA ARG A 200 -16.82 -30.57 -20.13
C ARG A 200 -17.73 -30.90 -18.93
N ILE A 201 -19.03 -30.59 -19.03
CA ILE A 201 -20.01 -30.87 -17.98
C ILE A 201 -20.65 -32.25 -18.24
N PRO A 202 -20.57 -33.22 -17.30
CA PRO A 202 -21.29 -34.49 -17.43
C PRO A 202 -22.81 -34.24 -17.43
N ASP A 203 -23.53 -34.90 -18.34
CA ASP A 203 -24.97 -34.72 -18.56
C ASP A 203 -25.41 -33.25 -18.76
N SER A 204 -24.57 -32.46 -19.45
CA SER A 204 -24.74 -31.00 -19.63
C SER A 204 -26.16 -30.59 -20.06
N GLN A 205 -26.78 -31.33 -20.99
CA GLN A 205 -28.12 -31.03 -21.51
C GLN A 205 -29.19 -30.97 -20.41
N LYS A 206 -29.14 -31.89 -19.43
CA LYS A 206 -30.11 -31.98 -18.33
C LYS A 206 -30.01 -30.76 -17.41
N PHE A 207 -28.79 -30.39 -17.04
CA PHE A 207 -28.53 -29.26 -16.15
C PHE A 207 -28.81 -27.92 -16.83
N LEU A 208 -28.39 -27.75 -18.09
CA LEU A 208 -28.65 -26.55 -18.88
C LEU A 208 -30.15 -26.36 -19.14
N ARG A 209 -30.90 -27.43 -19.40
CA ARG A 209 -32.36 -27.34 -19.56
C ARG A 209 -33.03 -26.85 -18.28
N ARG A 210 -32.67 -27.39 -17.11
CA ARG A 210 -33.18 -26.95 -15.80
C ARG A 210 -32.86 -25.48 -15.52
N PHE A 211 -31.61 -25.09 -15.75
CA PHE A 211 -31.14 -23.73 -15.60
C PHE A 211 -31.92 -22.74 -16.47
N ARG A 212 -32.14 -23.07 -17.76
CA ARG A 212 -32.95 -22.25 -18.68
C ARG A 212 -34.40 -22.12 -18.24
N HIS A 213 -34.99 -23.14 -17.60
CA HIS A 213 -36.35 -23.02 -17.05
C HIS A 213 -36.39 -22.09 -15.83
N GLN A 214 -35.36 -22.13 -15.00
CA GLN A 214 -35.27 -21.31 -13.79
C GLN A 214 -35.01 -19.83 -14.09
N ILE A 215 -34.27 -19.51 -15.16
CA ILE A 215 -33.92 -18.14 -15.54
C ILE A 215 -34.96 -17.46 -16.43
N ARG A 216 -35.88 -18.22 -17.05
CA ARG A 216 -36.93 -17.59 -17.85
C ARG A 216 -37.71 -16.62 -16.93
N PRO A 217 -37.82 -15.34 -17.30
CA PRO A 217 -38.74 -14.47 -16.61
C PRO A 217 -40.12 -15.11 -16.75
N ILE A 218 -40.82 -15.25 -15.64
CA ILE A 218 -42.25 -15.54 -15.66
C ILE A 218 -42.85 -14.33 -16.40
N CYS A 219 -43.22 -14.52 -17.67
CA CYS A 219 -44.08 -13.56 -18.35
C CYS A 219 -45.43 -13.66 -17.65
N GLN A 220 -45.64 -12.78 -16.66
CA GLN A 220 -46.95 -12.37 -16.18
C GLN A 220 -47.33 -11.08 -16.88
#